data_AF-A0A7S2G8C9-F1
#
_entry.id   AF-A0A7S2G8C9-F1
#
_cell.length_a   1.000
_cell.length_b   1.000
_cell.length_c   1.000
_cell.angle_alpha   90.00
_cell.angle_beta   90.00
_cell.angle_gamma   90.00
#
_symmetry.space_group_name_H-M   'P 1'
#
loop_
_entity.id
_entity.type
_entity.pdbx_description
1 polymer ?
#
loop_
_entity_poly.entity_id
_entity_poly.type
_entity_poly.pdbx_seq_one_letter_code
_entity_poly.pdbx_strand_id
1 'polypeptide(L)'
;VMLRRTKEQRKADLKLPPLKVDIVYLELDDAERDFYDCVVAKTASNFDKYVKKGTVLHNYAHIFELLSRLRQAVDHPYLVLHGGVADRTSSAAAASKGNSDVCE
;
A
#
# COMPACT_ATOMS: atom_id res chain seq x y z
N VAL A 1 15.00 -16.77 -28.49
CA VAL A 1 14.00 -17.87 -28.58
C VAL A 1 13.42 -18.10 -27.19
N MET A 2 12.09 -18.16 -27.04
CA MET A 2 11.40 -18.29 -25.73
C MET A 2 10.60 -19.60 -25.69
N LEU A 3 10.65 -20.30 -24.56
CA LEU A 3 9.86 -21.50 -24.31
C LEU A 3 8.86 -21.25 -23.18
N ARG A 4 7.57 -21.47 -23.45
CA ARG A 4 6.49 -21.39 -22.46
C ARG A 4 5.85 -22.77 -22.30
N ARG A 5 5.67 -23.23 -21.06
CA ARG A 5 4.94 -24.46 -20.71
C ARG A 5 3.92 -24.16 -19.62
N THR A 6 2.78 -24.84 -19.64
CA THR A 6 1.75 -24.74 -18.59
C THR A 6 1.72 -25.99 -17.72
N LYS A 7 1.19 -25.88 -16.49
CA LYS A 7 1.03 -27.01 -15.56
C LYS A 7 0.15 -28.12 -16.16
N GLU A 8 -0.81 -27.74 -16.99
CA GLU A 8 -1.68 -28.68 -17.73
C GLU A 8 -0.91 -29.50 -18.77
N GLN A 9 -0.06 -28.84 -19.57
CA GLN A 9 0.71 -29.49 -20.64
C GLN A 9 1.69 -30.56 -20.12
N ARG A 10 2.11 -30.47 -18.87
CA ARG A 10 3.08 -31.40 -18.26
C ARG A 10 2.49 -32.22 -17.11
N LYS A 11 1.17 -32.35 -17.03
CA LYS A 11 0.46 -33.09 -15.97
C LYS A 11 0.87 -34.57 -15.87
N ALA A 12 1.28 -35.19 -16.97
CA ALA A 12 1.75 -36.58 -17.00
C ALA A 12 3.13 -36.75 -16.33
N ASP A 13 4.02 -35.77 -16.50
CA ASP A 13 5.38 -35.80 -15.95
C ASP A 13 5.45 -35.17 -14.55
N LEU A 14 4.58 -34.19 -14.29
CA LEU A 14 4.52 -33.41 -13.06
C LEU A 14 3.22 -33.75 -12.31
N LYS A 15 3.33 -34.63 -11.31
CA LYS A 15 2.24 -34.95 -10.36
C LYS A 15 2.15 -33.88 -9.26
N LEU A 16 1.73 -32.67 -9.64
CA LEU A 16 1.58 -31.57 -8.67
C LEU A 16 0.33 -31.76 -7.82
N PRO A 17 0.41 -31.49 -6.49
CA PRO A 17 -0.77 -31.48 -5.63
C PRO A 17 -1.73 -30.35 -6.03
N PRO A 18 -3.02 -30.44 -5.65
CA PRO A 18 -3.98 -29.39 -5.91
C PRO A 18 -3.56 -28.09 -5.20
N LEU A 19 -3.80 -26.95 -5.86
CA LEU A 19 -3.63 -25.63 -5.25
C LEU A 19 -4.70 -25.48 -4.15
N LYS A 20 -4.25 -25.23 -2.92
CA LYS A 20 -5.11 -24.83 -1.81
C LYS A 20 -4.91 -23.34 -1.58
N VAL A 21 -6.00 -22.59 -1.50
CA VAL A 21 -6.01 -21.16 -1.21
C VAL A 21 -6.95 -20.97 -0.03
N ASP A 22 -6.38 -20.56 1.10
CA ASP A 22 -7.13 -20.31 2.33
C ASP A 22 -7.15 -18.80 2.57
N ILE A 23 -8.34 -18.23 2.77
CA ILE A 23 -8.53 -16.80 3.05
C ILE A 23 -8.70 -16.64 4.56
N VAL A 24 -7.78 -15.91 5.18
CA VAL A 24 -7.82 -15.60 6.62
C VAL A 24 -8.21 -14.14 6.77
N TYR A 25 -9.28 -13.91 7.53
CA TYR A 25 -9.72 -12.57 7.90
C TYR A 25 -9.09 -12.21 9.25
N LEU A 26 -8.48 -11.04 9.31
CA LEU A 26 -7.83 -10.50 10.50
C LEU A 26 -8.57 -9.24 10.92
N GLU A 27 -8.74 -9.08 12.22
CA GLU A 27 -9.24 -7.84 12.82
C GLU A 27 -8.07 -7.01 13.31
N LEU A 28 -8.19 -5.69 13.18
CA LEU A 28 -7.21 -4.74 13.69
C LEU A 28 -7.44 -4.56 15.19
N ASP A 29 -6.36 -4.38 15.94
CA ASP A 29 -6.45 -3.95 17.34
C ASP A 29 -6.96 -2.50 17.43
N ASP A 30 -7.46 -2.08 18.59
CA ASP A 30 -8.02 -0.74 18.79
C ASP A 30 -7.02 0.37 18.40
N ALA A 31 -5.75 0.22 18.81
CA ALA A 31 -4.69 1.18 18.47
C ALA A 31 -4.36 1.21 16.97
N GLU A 32 -4.39 0.06 16.30
CA GLU A 32 -4.17 -0.04 14.86
C GLU A 32 -5.34 0.56 14.08
N ARG A 33 -6.56 0.39 14.61
CA ARG A 33 -7.77 0.95 14.04
C ARG A 33 -7.78 2.47 14.10
N ASP A 34 -7.43 3.04 15.25
CA ASP A 34 -7.31 4.49 15.42
C ASP A 34 -6.30 5.09 14.42
N PHE A 35 -5.13 4.44 14.28
CA PHE A 35 -4.15 4.84 13.28
C PHE A 35 -4.68 4.76 11.85
N TYR A 36 -5.35 3.66 11.50
CA TYR A 36 -5.95 3.48 10.19
C TYR A 36 -6.99 4.57 9.87
N ASP A 37 -7.87 4.87 10.83
CA ASP A 37 -8.93 5.85 10.69
C ASP A 37 -8.37 7.27 10.51
N CYS A 38 -7.26 7.63 11.19
CA CYS A 38 -6.54 8.87 10.89
C CYS A 38 -6.10 8.94 9.41
N VAL A 39 -5.48 7.87 8.90
CA VAL A 39 -4.97 7.83 7.53
C VAL A 39 -6.13 7.92 6.53
N VAL A 40 -7.26 7.27 6.82
CA VAL A 40 -8.50 7.37 6.03
C VAL A 40 -9.01 8.81 6.00
N ALA A 41 -9.14 9.48 7.15
CA ALA A 41 -9.61 10.87 7.20
C ALA A 41 -8.74 11.80 6.34
N LYS A 42 -7.41 11.65 6.43
CA LYS A 42 -6.44 12.44 5.64
C LYS A 42 -6.54 12.14 4.15
N THR A 43 -6.63 10.87 3.76
CA THR A 43 -6.74 10.47 2.35
C THR A 43 -8.07 10.87 1.74
N ALA A 44 -9.18 10.75 2.47
CA ALA A 44 -10.51 11.20 2.07
C ALA A 44 -10.54 12.71 1.83
N SER A 45 -10.02 13.51 2.77
CA SER A 45 -9.93 14.97 2.60
C SER A 45 -9.12 15.36 1.35
N ASN A 46 -8.03 14.66 1.06
CA ASN A 46 -7.24 14.90 -0.15
C ASN A 46 -7.98 14.47 -1.42
N PHE A 47 -8.68 13.34 -1.39
CA PHE A 47 -9.50 12.88 -2.49
C PHE A 47 -10.63 13.89 -2.82
N ASP A 48 -11.32 14.39 -1.80
CA ASP A 48 -12.39 15.38 -1.95
C ASP A 48 -11.90 16.66 -2.64
N LYS A 49 -10.64 17.07 -2.41
CA LYS A 49 -10.03 18.22 -3.12
C LYS A 49 -9.95 17.96 -4.62
N TYR A 50 -9.62 16.74 -5.05
CA TYR A 50 -9.56 16.38 -6.46
C TYR A 50 -10.96 16.25 -7.09
N VAL A 51 -11.93 15.75 -6.31
CA VAL A 51 -13.34 15.68 -6.74
C VAL A 51 -13.92 17.08 -6.95
N LYS A 52 -13.76 17.99 -5.97
CA LYS A 52 -14.23 19.38 -6.06
C LYS A 52 -13.61 20.14 -7.23
N LYS A 53 -12.36 19.82 -7.59
CA LYS A 53 -11.67 20.40 -8.75
C LYS A 53 -12.06 19.75 -10.09
N GLY A 54 -12.75 18.60 -10.09
CA GLY A 54 -13.09 17.85 -11.29
C GLY A 54 -11.88 17.22 -12.00
N THR A 55 -10.72 17.13 -11.35
CA THR A 55 -9.45 16.70 -11.96
C THR A 55 -8.99 15.32 -11.52
N VAL A 56 -9.94 14.46 -11.10
CA VAL A 56 -9.69 13.10 -10.61
C VAL A 56 -8.91 12.27 -11.64
N LEU A 57 -9.39 12.20 -12.89
CA LEU A 57 -8.75 11.43 -13.95
C LEU A 57 -7.37 11.98 -14.34
N HIS A 58 -7.21 13.30 -14.32
CA HIS A 58 -5.94 13.94 -14.63
C HIS A 58 -4.86 13.64 -13.58
N ASN A 59 -5.27 13.48 -12.31
CA ASN A 59 -4.38 13.22 -11.18
C ASN A 59 -4.42 11.75 -10.71
N TYR A 60 -4.61 10.80 -11.62
CA TYR A 60 -4.73 9.38 -11.27
C TYR A 60 -3.54 8.84 -10.47
N ALA A 61 -2.32 9.31 -10.75
CA ALA A 61 -1.11 8.90 -10.02
C ALA A 61 -1.19 9.27 -8.53
N HIS A 62 -1.68 10.47 -8.21
CA HIS A 62 -1.89 10.92 -6.84
C HIS A 62 -2.99 10.11 -6.14
N ILE A 63 -4.05 9.72 -6.86
CA ILE A 63 -5.10 8.86 -6.31
C ILE A 63 -4.54 7.48 -5.97
N PHE A 64 -3.76 6.88 -6.86
CA PHE A 64 -3.11 5.60 -6.59
C PHE A 64 -2.11 5.68 -5.43
N GLU A 65 -1.44 6.82 -5.25
CA GLU A 65 -0.60 7.06 -4.08
C GLU A 65 -1.44 7.03 -2.79
N LEU A 66 -2.57 7.75 -2.74
CA LEU A 66 -3.47 7.74 -1.58
C LEU A 66 -3.97 6.33 -1.25
N LEU A 67 -4.38 5.56 -2.27
CA LEU A 67 -4.81 4.16 -2.11
C LEU A 67 -3.66 3.25 -1.66
N SER A 68 -2.45 3.47 -2.16
CA SER A 68 -1.28 2.70 -1.78
C SER A 68 -0.93 2.93 -0.31
N ARG A 69 -1.06 4.18 0.18
CA ARG A 69 -0.86 4.49 1.60
C ARG A 69 -1.89 3.81 2.51
N LEU A 70 -3.16 3.71 2.10
CA LEU A 70 -4.17 2.97 2.85
C LEU A 70 -3.86 1.47 2.94
N ARG A 71 -3.29 0.90 1.87
CA ARG A 71 -2.84 -0.50 1.86
C ARG A 71 -1.63 -0.71 2.78
N GLN A 72 -0.67 0.20 2.73
CA GLN A 72 0.48 0.16 3.65
C GLN A 72 0.07 0.29 5.11
N ALA A 73 -0.98 1.06 5.41
CA ALA A 73 -1.49 1.25 6.77
C ALA A 73 -2.04 -0.04 7.39
N VAL A 74 -2.63 -0.94 6.58
CA VAL A 74 -3.09 -2.26 7.07
C VAL A 74 -1.99 -3.30 7.13
N ASP A 75 -0.86 -3.08 6.44
CA ASP A 75 0.29 -3.97 6.49
C ASP A 75 1.16 -3.68 7.73
N HIS A 76 1.66 -2.45 7.88
CA HIS A 76 2.45 -2.02 9.05
C HIS A 76 2.63 -0.49 9.12
N PRO A 77 2.48 0.16 10.29
CA PRO A 77 2.60 1.62 10.45
C PRO A 77 3.95 2.20 9.95
N TYR A 78 5.03 1.44 10.11
CA TYR A 78 6.37 1.81 9.64
C TYR A 78 6.41 2.13 8.13
N LEU A 79 5.64 1.41 7.31
CA LEU A 79 5.61 1.62 5.85
C LEU A 79 4.99 2.97 5.50
N VAL A 80 4.06 3.47 6.31
CA VAL A 80 3.45 4.78 6.11
C VAL A 80 4.39 5.90 6.56
N LEU A 81 5.10 5.69 7.69
CA LEU A 81 6.00 6.68 8.28
C LEU A 81 7.31 6.84 7.50
N HIS A 82 7.86 5.74 6.96
CA HIS A 82 9.19 5.71 6.34
C HIS A 82 9.17 5.30 4.86
N GLY A 83 8.04 4.86 4.31
CA GLY A 83 7.94 4.37 2.92
C GLY A 83 7.90 5.46 1.84
N GLY A 84 8.03 6.74 2.22
CA GLY A 84 8.10 7.85 1.27
C GLY A 84 9.40 7.80 0.46
N VAL A 85 9.29 7.96 -0.87
CA VAL A 85 10.42 8.08 -1.82
C VAL A 85 11.46 9.14 -1.42
N ALA A 86 11.11 10.04 -0.50
CA ALA A 86 11.99 11.05 0.09
C ALA A 86 13.20 10.49 0.85
N ASP A 87 13.20 9.22 1.28
CA ASP A 87 14.34 8.66 2.05
C ASP A 87 15.47 8.10 1.16
N ARG A 88 15.34 8.17 -0.17
CA ARG A 88 16.40 7.68 -1.08
C ARG A 88 17.64 8.58 -1.15
N THR A 89 17.62 9.74 -0.49
CA THR A 89 18.75 10.70 -0.47
C THR A 89 19.43 10.83 0.90
N SER A 90 18.97 10.15 1.94
CA SER A 90 19.38 10.38 3.34
C SER A 90 20.38 9.36 3.91
N SER A 91 21.00 8.51 3.08
CA SER A 91 22.18 7.74 3.54
C SER A 91 23.46 8.57 3.66
N ALA A 92 23.38 9.89 3.47
CA ALA A 92 24.45 10.82 3.79
C ALA A 92 23.90 12.05 4.54
N ALA A 93 24.10 12.04 5.86
CA ALA A 93 24.09 13.17 6.78
C ALA A 93 22.75 13.70 7.35
N ALA A 94 22.84 13.92 8.67
CA ALA A 94 22.14 14.90 9.50
C ALA A 94 20.76 14.54 10.07
N ALA A 95 20.77 14.40 11.40
CA ALA A 95 19.64 14.67 12.25
C ALA A 95 18.98 16.01 11.89
N SER A 96 17.70 15.99 11.55
CA SER A 96 16.81 17.13 11.75
C SER A 96 15.39 16.62 12.04
N LYS A 97 14.82 17.11 13.13
CA LYS A 97 13.41 16.93 13.49
C LYS A 97 12.53 17.49 12.36
N GLY A 98 11.45 16.81 12.01
CA GLY A 98 10.58 17.27 10.92
C GLY A 98 9.26 16.51 10.73
N ASN A 99 8.53 16.33 11.84
CA ASN A 99 7.08 16.11 11.92
C ASN A 99 6.49 14.83 11.29
N SER A 100 6.43 13.76 12.09
CA SER A 100 5.55 12.62 11.85
C SER A 100 4.10 12.97 12.24
N ASP A 101 3.54 14.04 11.65
CA ASP A 101 2.11 14.38 11.79
C ASP A 101 1.30 13.49 10.85
N VAL A 102 1.15 12.25 11.30
CA VAL A 102 0.13 11.35 10.75
C VAL A 102 -1.20 11.57 11.48
N CYS A 103 -1.17 11.98 12.76
CA CYS A 103 -2.36 12.24 13.59
C CYS A 103 -2.23 13.44 14.57
N GLU A 104 -1.45 14.49 14.26
CA GLU A 104 -1.61 15.84 14.84
C GLU A 104 -1.54 16.89 13.72
#